data_AF-A0A929UWH1-F1
#
_entry.id   AF-A0A929UWH1-F1
#
_cell.length_a   1.000
_cell.length_b   1.000
_cell.length_c   1.000
_cell.angle_alpha   90.00
_cell.angle_beta   90.00
_cell.angle_gamma   90.00
#
_symmetry.space_group_name_H-M   'P 1'
#
loop_
_entity.id
_entity.type
_entity.pdbx_description
1 polymer ?
#
loop_
_entity_poly.entity_id
_entity_poly.type
_entity_poly.pdbx_seq_one_letter_code
_entity_poly.pdbx_strand_id
1 'polypeptide(L)'
;MHHELGLTNNSSDIETAPYHGENELKEGVLEALEKSCQVIRGFQQEQYAELMKLINSEALKLARLQFPENMRELSITMRNKKVPEQARENARAQVREIVDFMKRVIMEEIKVGEVDDPPIENARNIVNGVIEDYDINRNDPQAVLDALGVLRIDEEGKKVYRYPGEPLMPQQTTAAYSAYKKAVDEHEAAGELFKQDKSDDNRRNDLIKADMARRYAHNAVARDFKKIFGLNHPDGTPYAEKDYRELIAEMLVTDRQNKQ
;
A
#
# COMPACT_ATOMS: atom_id res chain seq x y z
N MET A 1 -25.62 -2.18 -56.65
CA MET A 1 -25.90 -2.96 -55.42
C MET A 1 -25.15 -2.29 -54.28
N HIS A 2 -25.82 -1.41 -53.56
CA HIS A 2 -25.33 -0.79 -52.33
C HIS A 2 -26.27 -1.24 -51.21
N HIS A 3 -25.76 -1.98 -50.24
CA HIS A 3 -26.48 -2.27 -49.01
C HIS A 3 -26.07 -1.23 -47.97
N GLU A 4 -26.91 -0.22 -47.78
CA GLU A 4 -26.87 0.60 -46.57
C GLU A 4 -27.49 -0.22 -45.44
N LEU A 5 -26.68 -0.54 -44.42
CA LEU A 5 -27.19 -1.00 -43.13
C LEU A 5 -27.56 0.25 -42.33
N GLY A 6 -28.85 0.60 -42.34
CA GLY A 6 -29.41 1.62 -41.48
C GLY A 6 -29.38 1.16 -40.02
N LEU A 7 -28.41 1.66 -39.26
CA LEU A 7 -28.43 1.67 -37.80
C LEU A 7 -28.87 3.06 -37.34
N THR A 8 -30.17 3.29 -37.28
CA THR A 8 -30.72 4.42 -36.54
C THR A 8 -30.69 4.07 -35.05
N ASN A 9 -29.61 4.44 -34.36
CA ASN A 9 -29.57 4.40 -32.90
C ASN A 9 -30.36 5.60 -32.35
N ASN A 10 -31.64 5.41 -32.08
CA ASN A 10 -32.37 6.28 -31.17
C ASN A 10 -31.91 5.95 -29.74
N SER A 11 -31.18 6.88 -29.13
CA SER A 11 -30.56 6.78 -27.81
C SER A 11 -31.53 6.97 -26.63
N SER A 12 -32.84 6.75 -26.79
CA SER A 12 -33.84 7.18 -25.78
C SER A 12 -34.74 6.10 -25.19
N ASP A 13 -34.66 4.84 -25.63
CA ASP A 13 -35.71 3.86 -25.29
C ASP A 13 -35.24 2.78 -24.29
N ILE A 14 -34.40 3.16 -23.32
CA ILE A 14 -34.30 2.38 -22.07
C ILE A 14 -35.17 3.08 -21.04
N GLU A 15 -36.45 2.72 -21.01
CA GLU A 15 -37.34 3.05 -19.90
C GLU A 15 -36.74 2.44 -18.62
N THR A 16 -36.18 3.28 -17.74
CA THR A 16 -35.74 2.88 -16.41
C THR A 16 -36.95 2.69 -15.50
N ALA A 17 -37.71 1.62 -15.72
CA ALA A 17 -38.62 1.12 -14.69
C ALA A 17 -37.79 0.72 -13.45
N PRO A 18 -38.26 0.98 -12.21
CA PRO A 18 -37.56 0.52 -11.01
C PRO A 18 -37.40 -0.99 -11.07
N TYR A 19 -36.15 -1.48 -11.14
CA TYR A 19 -35.87 -2.90 -11.23
C TYR A 19 -36.15 -3.55 -9.86
N HIS A 20 -37.21 -4.35 -9.76
CA HIS A 20 -37.51 -5.17 -8.58
C HIS A 20 -36.50 -6.32 -8.49
N GLY A 21 -35.31 -6.00 -7.97
CA GLY A 21 -34.18 -6.91 -7.84
C GLY A 21 -32.85 -6.20 -7.56
N GLU A 22 -32.85 -4.91 -7.17
CA GLU A 22 -31.63 -4.14 -6.92
C GLU A 22 -30.63 -4.85 -5.99
N ASN A 23 -31.12 -5.60 -5.00
CA ASN A 23 -30.25 -6.36 -4.11
C ASN A 23 -29.60 -7.55 -4.82
N GLU A 24 -30.34 -8.34 -5.60
CA GLU A 24 -29.80 -9.46 -6.39
C GLU A 24 -28.85 -8.97 -7.49
N LEU A 25 -29.13 -7.83 -8.10
CA LEU A 25 -28.24 -7.18 -9.08
C LEU A 25 -26.95 -6.69 -8.41
N LYS A 26 -27.04 -6.06 -7.23
CA LYS A 26 -25.87 -5.64 -6.45
C LYS A 26 -25.04 -6.85 -6.00
N GLU A 27 -25.67 -7.93 -5.56
CA GLU A 27 -25.00 -9.18 -5.19
C GLU A 27 -24.30 -9.82 -6.39
N GLY A 28 -24.95 -9.88 -7.55
CA GLY A 28 -24.34 -10.39 -8.79
C GLY A 28 -23.14 -9.55 -9.26
N VAL A 29 -23.22 -8.22 -9.12
CA VAL A 29 -22.09 -7.32 -9.41
C VAL A 29 -20.94 -7.55 -8.43
N LEU A 30 -21.21 -7.71 -7.13
CA LEU A 30 -20.19 -7.99 -6.12
C LEU A 30 -19.51 -9.34 -6.38
N GLU A 31 -20.26 -10.39 -6.69
CA GLU A 31 -19.72 -11.71 -7.01
C GLU A 31 -18.82 -11.67 -8.26
N ALA A 32 -19.23 -10.93 -9.30
CA ALA A 32 -18.44 -10.74 -10.50
C ALA A 32 -17.14 -9.97 -10.24
N LEU A 33 -17.18 -8.95 -9.38
CA LEU A 33 -16.01 -8.20 -8.95
C LEU A 33 -15.07 -9.06 -8.10
N GLU A 34 -15.60 -9.89 -7.19
CA GLU A 34 -14.80 -10.82 -6.39
C GLU A 34 -14.08 -11.86 -7.25
N LYS A 35 -14.79 -12.47 -8.22
CA LYS A 35 -14.18 -13.41 -9.17
C LYS A 35 -13.10 -12.73 -10.01
N SER A 36 -13.35 -11.53 -10.49
CA SER A 36 -12.37 -10.75 -11.24
C SER A 36 -11.14 -10.43 -10.38
N CYS A 37 -11.32 -10.02 -9.13
CA CYS A 37 -10.24 -9.81 -8.18
C CYS A 37 -9.42 -11.08 -7.91
N GLN A 38 -10.09 -12.24 -7.75
CA GLN A 38 -9.42 -13.52 -7.54
C GLN A 38 -8.56 -13.91 -8.75
N VAL A 39 -9.09 -13.75 -9.96
CA VAL A 39 -8.36 -14.02 -11.22
C VAL A 39 -7.14 -13.11 -11.36
N ILE A 40 -7.30 -11.81 -11.10
CA ILE A 40 -6.18 -10.85 -11.13
C ILE A 40 -5.11 -11.22 -10.10
N ARG A 41 -5.50 -11.60 -8.87
CA ARG A 41 -4.56 -12.08 -7.85
C ARG A 41 -3.81 -13.33 -8.30
N GLY A 42 -4.48 -14.25 -8.98
CA GLY A 42 -3.86 -15.44 -9.57
C GLY A 42 -2.77 -15.07 -10.58
N PHE A 43 -3.09 -14.19 -11.53
CA PHE A 43 -2.09 -13.71 -12.50
C PHE A 43 -0.91 -12.99 -11.85
N GLN A 44 -1.17 -12.16 -10.84
CA GLN A 44 -0.10 -11.48 -10.09
C GLN A 44 0.82 -12.47 -9.37
N GLN A 45 0.26 -13.55 -8.78
CA GLN A 45 1.05 -14.60 -8.14
C GLN A 45 1.91 -15.37 -9.15
N GLU A 46 1.36 -15.71 -10.32
CA GLU A 46 2.10 -16.39 -11.39
C GLU A 46 3.24 -15.51 -11.94
N GLN A 47 2.96 -14.23 -12.22
CA GLN A 47 3.97 -13.28 -12.68
C GLN A 47 5.07 -13.08 -11.65
N TYR A 48 4.70 -12.96 -10.37
CA TYR A 48 5.67 -12.86 -9.29
C TYR A 48 6.51 -14.13 -9.18
N ALA A 49 5.92 -15.32 -9.31
CA ALA A 49 6.66 -16.57 -9.28
C ALA A 49 7.69 -16.67 -10.43
N GLU A 50 7.32 -16.29 -11.65
CA GLU A 50 8.24 -16.26 -12.80
C GLU A 50 9.36 -15.22 -12.61
N LEU A 51 9.02 -14.02 -12.12
CA LEU A 51 10.02 -13.00 -11.79
C LEU A 51 11.02 -13.51 -10.74
N MET A 52 10.54 -14.18 -9.70
CA MET A 52 11.40 -14.75 -8.67
C MET A 52 12.31 -15.87 -9.21
N LYS A 53 11.87 -16.66 -10.20
CA LYS A 53 12.75 -17.63 -10.89
C LYS A 53 13.89 -16.93 -11.62
N LEU A 54 13.59 -15.84 -12.34
CA LEU A 54 14.59 -15.04 -13.05
C LEU A 54 15.59 -14.40 -12.07
N ILE A 55 15.10 -13.78 -11.00
CA ILE A 55 15.93 -13.17 -9.97
C ILE A 55 16.85 -14.21 -9.33
N ASN A 56 16.34 -15.39 -8.96
CA ASN A 56 17.17 -16.44 -8.37
C ASN A 56 18.28 -16.90 -9.35
N SER A 57 17.98 -16.96 -10.65
CA SER A 57 18.94 -17.31 -11.70
C SER A 57 20.05 -16.26 -11.83
N GLU A 58 19.68 -14.98 -11.89
CA GLU A 58 20.63 -13.87 -11.98
C GLU A 58 21.45 -13.71 -10.68
N ALA A 59 20.83 -13.89 -9.51
CA ALA A 59 21.51 -13.86 -8.22
C ALA A 59 22.64 -14.90 -8.15
N LEU A 60 22.41 -16.10 -8.68
CA LEU A 60 23.43 -17.14 -8.75
C LEU A 60 24.57 -16.78 -9.72
N LYS A 61 24.27 -16.11 -10.84
CA LYS A 61 25.30 -15.62 -11.78
C LYS A 61 26.15 -14.53 -11.14
N LEU A 62 25.52 -13.53 -10.51
CA LEU A 62 26.20 -12.46 -9.79
C LEU A 62 27.07 -13.00 -8.64
N ALA A 63 26.55 -13.96 -7.87
CA ALA A 63 27.33 -14.62 -6.81
C ALA A 63 28.64 -15.22 -7.33
N ARG A 64 28.61 -15.86 -8.51
CA ARG A 64 29.81 -16.44 -9.14
C ARG A 64 30.77 -15.38 -9.68
N LEU A 65 30.27 -14.23 -10.09
CA LEU A 65 31.09 -13.12 -10.58
C LEU A 65 31.78 -12.39 -9.42
N GLN A 66 31.03 -12.11 -8.34
CA GLN A 66 31.54 -11.35 -7.20
C GLN A 66 32.39 -12.18 -6.25
N PHE A 67 32.08 -13.48 -6.11
CA PHE A 67 32.76 -14.40 -5.18
C PHE A 67 33.26 -15.67 -5.91
N PRO A 68 34.12 -15.54 -6.93
CA PRO A 68 34.47 -16.65 -7.82
C PRO A 68 35.16 -17.81 -7.10
N GLU A 69 36.15 -17.54 -6.25
CA GLU A 69 36.90 -18.58 -5.53
C GLU A 69 36.04 -19.26 -4.46
N ASN A 70 35.30 -18.49 -3.65
CA ASN A 70 34.39 -19.06 -2.64
C ASN A 70 33.33 -19.96 -3.28
N MET A 71 32.68 -19.50 -4.35
CA MET A 71 31.65 -20.29 -5.04
C MET A 71 32.23 -21.55 -5.70
N ARG A 72 33.48 -21.50 -6.16
CA ARG A 72 34.20 -22.64 -6.72
C ARG A 72 34.51 -23.68 -5.64
N GLU A 73 35.06 -23.26 -4.51
CA GLU A 73 35.38 -24.13 -3.37
C GLU A 73 34.14 -24.81 -2.79
N LEU A 74 33.04 -24.05 -2.62
CA LEU A 74 31.77 -24.59 -2.15
C LEU A 74 31.19 -25.61 -3.13
N SER A 75 31.27 -25.34 -4.44
CA SER A 75 30.83 -26.27 -5.48
C SER A 75 31.65 -27.57 -5.49
N ILE A 76 32.97 -27.49 -5.31
CA ILE A 76 33.85 -28.66 -5.19
C ILE A 76 33.48 -29.48 -3.95
N THR A 77 33.30 -28.80 -2.81
CA THR A 77 32.93 -29.43 -1.53
C THR A 77 31.61 -30.17 -1.63
N MET A 78 30.59 -29.55 -2.23
CA MET A 78 29.27 -30.16 -2.44
C MET A 78 29.30 -31.39 -3.36
N ARG A 79 30.17 -31.40 -4.38
CA ARG A 79 30.28 -32.50 -5.37
C ARG A 79 31.18 -33.64 -4.90
N ASN A 80 32.06 -33.39 -3.94
CA ASN A 80 33.00 -34.38 -3.46
C ASN A 80 32.32 -35.38 -2.51
N LYS A 81 32.08 -36.60 -3.02
CA LYS A 81 31.46 -37.69 -2.23
C LYS A 81 32.32 -38.18 -1.05
N LYS A 82 33.61 -37.80 -0.98
CA LYS A 82 34.50 -38.15 0.12
C LYS A 82 34.41 -37.17 1.30
N VAL A 83 33.74 -36.03 1.12
CA VAL A 83 33.51 -35.04 2.17
C VAL A 83 32.32 -35.47 3.03
N PRO A 84 32.37 -35.32 4.37
CA PRO A 84 31.25 -35.65 5.26
C PRO A 84 29.95 -34.94 4.84
N GLU A 85 28.79 -35.60 5.01
CA GLU A 85 27.49 -34.99 4.65
C GLU A 85 27.29 -33.63 5.33
N GLN A 86 27.66 -33.51 6.62
CA GLN A 86 27.58 -32.25 7.35
C GLN A 86 28.33 -31.10 6.66
N ALA A 87 29.52 -31.37 6.12
CA ALA A 87 30.30 -30.36 5.42
C ALA A 87 29.69 -30.01 4.04
N ARG A 88 29.01 -30.97 3.39
CA ARG A 88 28.24 -30.71 2.15
C ARG A 88 26.98 -29.90 2.42
N GLU A 89 26.30 -30.16 3.53
CA GLU A 89 25.14 -29.38 3.98
C GLU A 89 25.53 -27.96 4.36
N ASN A 90 26.63 -27.78 5.10
CA ASN A 90 27.17 -26.45 5.41
C ASN A 90 27.54 -25.68 4.13
N ALA A 91 28.14 -26.36 3.14
CA ALA A 91 28.45 -25.73 1.86
C ALA A 91 27.18 -25.34 1.08
N ARG A 92 26.11 -26.16 1.11
CA ARG A 92 24.81 -25.81 0.52
C ARG A 92 24.18 -24.60 1.21
N ALA A 93 24.28 -24.51 2.55
CA ALA A 93 23.77 -23.39 3.33
C ALA A 93 24.50 -22.09 2.98
N GLN A 94 25.83 -22.13 2.91
CA GLN A 94 26.64 -20.96 2.53
C GLN A 94 26.35 -20.49 1.09
N VAL A 95 26.16 -21.42 0.14
CA VAL A 95 25.73 -21.05 -1.21
C VAL A 95 24.36 -20.37 -1.19
N ARG A 96 23.41 -20.87 -0.39
CA ARG A 96 22.10 -20.22 -0.24
C ARG A 96 22.23 -18.82 0.33
N GLU A 97 23.01 -18.62 1.38
CA GLU A 97 23.22 -17.29 1.99
C GLU A 97 23.80 -16.29 0.99
N ILE A 98 24.80 -16.68 0.21
CA ILE A 98 25.40 -15.82 -0.81
C ILE A 98 24.40 -15.49 -1.92
N VAL A 99 23.61 -16.47 -2.37
CA VAL A 99 22.58 -16.26 -3.39
C VAL A 99 21.43 -15.40 -2.86
N ASP A 100 21.02 -15.59 -1.60
CA ASP A 100 19.98 -14.79 -0.96
C ASP A 100 20.42 -13.35 -0.68
N PHE A 101 21.72 -13.12 -0.46
CA PHE A 101 22.30 -11.78 -0.44
C PHE A 101 22.21 -11.12 -1.82
N MET A 102 22.67 -11.80 -2.89
CA MET A 102 22.59 -11.26 -4.25
C MET A 102 21.17 -11.03 -4.72
N LYS A 103 20.25 -11.91 -4.32
CA LYS A 103 18.82 -11.76 -4.56
C LYS A 103 18.27 -10.49 -3.93
N ARG A 104 18.64 -10.19 -2.68
CA ARG A 104 18.27 -8.93 -2.00
C ARG A 104 18.80 -7.72 -2.76
N VAL A 105 20.09 -7.74 -3.14
CA VAL A 105 20.70 -6.67 -3.95
C VAL A 105 19.95 -6.45 -5.26
N ILE A 106 19.63 -7.52 -6.01
CA ILE A 106 18.83 -7.41 -7.23
C ILE A 106 17.46 -6.82 -6.90
N MET A 107 16.73 -7.39 -5.94
CA MET A 107 15.37 -6.94 -5.60
C MET A 107 15.32 -5.48 -5.17
N GLU A 108 16.32 -5.00 -4.43
CA GLU A 108 16.48 -3.59 -4.05
C GLU A 108 16.75 -2.71 -5.28
N GLU A 109 17.67 -3.12 -6.16
CA GLU A 109 18.05 -2.35 -7.35
C GLU A 109 16.91 -2.24 -8.38
N ILE A 110 16.19 -3.34 -8.64
CA ILE A 110 15.07 -3.38 -9.58
C ILE A 110 13.71 -3.14 -8.90
N LYS A 111 13.70 -2.72 -7.63
CA LYS A 111 12.51 -2.39 -6.83
C LYS A 111 11.40 -3.45 -6.88
N VAL A 112 11.76 -4.73 -6.89
CA VAL A 112 10.78 -5.82 -7.02
C VAL A 112 9.99 -5.99 -5.72
N GLY A 113 8.69 -5.73 -5.80
CA GLY A 113 7.78 -5.63 -4.64
C GLY A 113 7.47 -4.19 -4.22
N GLU A 114 8.20 -3.22 -4.76
CA GLU A 114 7.99 -1.78 -4.60
C GLU A 114 7.84 -1.13 -5.98
N VAL A 115 6.93 -1.65 -6.80
CA VAL A 115 6.33 -0.77 -7.82
C VAL A 115 5.32 0.07 -7.08
N ASP A 116 5.80 1.14 -6.45
CA ASP A 116 4.91 2.21 -6.08
C ASP A 116 4.25 2.72 -7.35
N ASP A 117 2.95 2.99 -7.29
CA ASP A 117 2.29 3.66 -8.40
C ASP A 117 3.09 4.93 -8.73
N PRO A 118 3.37 5.25 -10.02
CA PRO A 118 4.19 6.41 -10.38
C PRO A 118 3.82 7.72 -9.67
N PRO A 119 2.54 8.01 -9.36
CA PRO A 119 2.17 9.15 -8.52
C PRO A 119 2.75 9.12 -7.09
N ILE A 120 2.81 7.95 -6.44
CA ILE A 120 3.40 7.80 -5.09
C ILE A 120 4.92 7.99 -5.13
N GLU A 121 5.59 7.45 -6.14
CA GLU A 121 7.04 7.66 -6.32
C GLU A 121 7.36 9.14 -6.53
N ASN A 122 6.58 9.83 -7.38
CA ASN A 122 6.73 11.27 -7.59
C ASN A 122 6.51 12.07 -6.29
N ALA A 123 5.47 11.74 -5.52
CA ALA A 123 5.21 12.36 -4.23
C ALA A 123 6.36 12.14 -3.23
N ARG A 124 6.91 10.92 -3.17
CA ARG A 124 8.10 10.62 -2.36
C ARG A 124 9.31 11.44 -2.79
N ASN A 125 9.55 11.58 -4.08
CA ASN A 125 10.67 12.36 -4.60
C ASN A 125 10.54 13.85 -4.23
N ILE A 126 9.31 14.39 -4.20
CA ILE A 126 9.07 15.75 -3.69
C ILE A 126 9.44 15.84 -2.20
N VAL A 127 9.03 14.88 -1.38
CA VAL A 127 9.40 14.84 0.05
C VAL A 127 10.92 14.81 0.22
N ASN A 128 11.60 13.93 -0.51
CA ASN A 128 13.05 13.82 -0.44
C ASN A 128 13.74 15.12 -0.88
N GLY A 129 13.27 15.75 -1.95
CA GLY A 129 13.76 17.04 -2.41
C GLY A 129 13.61 18.13 -1.34
N VAL A 130 12.46 18.21 -0.66
CA VAL A 130 12.27 19.16 0.46
C VAL A 130 13.24 18.88 1.61
N ILE A 131 13.45 17.61 1.97
CA ILE A 131 14.40 17.25 3.04
C ILE A 131 15.82 17.69 2.67
N GLU A 132 16.22 17.48 1.42
CA GLU A 132 17.55 17.86 0.90
C GLU A 132 17.71 19.39 0.78
N ASP A 133 16.73 20.08 0.21
CA ASP A 133 16.77 21.53 -0.05
C ASP A 133 16.84 22.35 1.25
N TYR A 134 16.20 21.87 2.32
CA TYR A 134 16.17 22.54 3.63
C TYR A 134 17.15 21.93 4.65
N ASP A 135 18.01 20.99 4.25
CA ASP A 135 18.97 20.29 5.13
C ASP A 135 18.32 19.73 6.41
N ILE A 136 17.14 19.12 6.27
CA ILE A 136 16.35 18.63 7.40
C ILE A 136 16.85 17.25 7.82
N ASN A 137 17.03 17.06 9.13
CA ASN A 137 17.26 15.73 9.67
C ASN A 137 16.00 14.87 9.50
N ARG A 138 16.08 13.79 8.71
CA ARG A 138 14.95 12.87 8.49
C ARG A 138 14.45 12.18 9.77
N ASN A 139 15.27 12.13 10.82
CA ASN A 139 14.89 11.62 12.13
C ASN A 139 14.17 12.67 13.00
N ASP A 140 13.97 13.90 12.49
CA ASP A 140 13.08 14.89 13.09
C ASP A 140 11.75 14.92 12.30
N PRO A 141 10.78 14.04 12.64
CA PRO A 141 9.51 13.97 11.92
C PRO A 141 8.71 15.27 12.06
N GLN A 142 8.96 16.07 13.09
CA GLN A 142 8.28 17.33 13.28
C GLN A 142 8.77 18.37 12.27
N ALA A 143 10.08 18.50 12.12
CA ALA A 143 10.69 19.40 11.13
C ALA A 143 10.31 18.99 9.69
N VAL A 144 10.31 17.69 9.39
CA VAL A 144 9.87 17.19 8.07
C VAL A 144 8.41 17.55 7.81
N LEU A 145 7.50 17.27 8.75
CA LEU A 145 6.07 17.57 8.57
C LEU A 145 5.79 19.07 8.48
N ASP A 146 6.51 19.91 9.22
CA ASP A 146 6.39 21.37 9.17
C ASP A 146 6.85 21.92 7.82
N ALA A 147 8.01 21.47 7.32
CA ALA A 147 8.53 21.87 6.01
C ALA A 147 7.61 21.45 4.85
N LEU A 148 6.92 20.31 5.00
CA LEU A 148 5.93 19.84 4.04
C LEU A 148 4.57 20.58 4.16
N GLY A 149 4.41 21.51 5.11
CA GLY A 149 3.15 22.20 5.38
C GLY A 149 2.05 21.29 5.94
N VAL A 150 2.42 20.09 6.39
CA VAL A 150 1.53 19.08 6.96
C VAL A 150 1.27 19.34 8.43
N LEU A 151 2.27 19.85 9.14
CA LEU A 151 2.16 20.31 10.51
C LEU A 151 2.32 21.83 10.53
N ARG A 152 1.56 22.49 11.40
CA ARG A 152 1.82 23.86 11.84
C ARG A 152 1.67 23.92 13.35
N ILE A 153 2.55 24.65 14.01
CA ILE A 153 2.37 25.02 15.42
C ILE A 153 1.69 26.40 15.43
N ASP A 154 0.54 26.52 16.08
CA ASP A 154 -0.15 27.80 16.21
C ASP A 154 0.50 28.69 17.28
N GLU A 155 -0.02 29.90 17.45
CA GLU A 155 0.50 30.92 18.37
C GLU A 155 0.43 30.48 19.85
N GLU A 156 -0.42 29.50 20.17
CA GLU A 156 -0.57 28.93 21.51
C GLU A 156 0.31 27.69 21.74
N GLY A 157 1.13 27.31 20.75
CA GLY A 157 2.00 26.14 20.81
C GLY A 157 1.29 24.83 20.51
N LYS A 158 0.03 24.85 20.03
CA LYS A 158 -0.73 23.65 19.70
C LYS A 158 -0.41 23.19 18.28
N LYS A 159 -0.26 21.87 18.12
CA LYS A 159 -0.01 21.21 16.84
C LYS A 159 -1.30 21.11 16.03
N VAL A 160 -1.26 21.61 14.81
CA VAL A 160 -2.37 21.62 13.85
C VAL A 160 -1.92 20.84 12.62
N TYR A 161 -2.60 19.73 12.32
CA TYR A 161 -2.24 18.85 11.21
C TYR A 161 -3.16 19.06 10.02
N ARG A 162 -2.61 19.21 8.82
CA ARG A 162 -3.34 19.48 7.59
C ARG A 162 -3.01 18.46 6.52
N TYR A 163 -4.02 18.10 5.74
CA TYR A 163 -3.81 17.28 4.56
C TYR A 163 -3.18 18.14 3.44
N PRO A 164 -1.99 17.80 2.92
CA PRO A 164 -1.22 18.72 2.08
C PRO A 164 -1.66 18.79 0.60
N GLY A 165 -2.62 17.96 0.16
CA GLY A 165 -3.14 17.99 -1.22
C GLY A 165 -2.09 17.72 -2.31
N GLU A 166 -2.45 17.94 -3.58
CA GLU A 166 -1.49 17.83 -4.69
C GLU A 166 -0.46 18.99 -4.68
N PRO A 167 0.78 18.76 -5.14
CA PRO A 167 1.32 17.52 -5.71
C PRO A 167 1.86 16.53 -4.66
N LEU A 168 1.88 16.90 -3.37
CA LEU A 168 2.48 16.09 -2.32
C LEU A 168 1.68 14.81 -2.03
N MET A 169 0.36 14.86 -2.23
CA MET A 169 -0.54 13.73 -2.11
C MET A 169 -1.24 13.47 -3.44
N PRO A 170 -1.00 12.31 -4.08
CA PRO A 170 -1.67 11.93 -5.31
C PRO A 170 -3.20 11.91 -5.20
N GLN A 171 -3.91 12.06 -6.33
CA GLN A 171 -5.38 11.99 -6.37
C GLN A 171 -5.93 10.71 -5.75
N GLN A 172 -5.28 9.58 -6.01
CA GLN A 172 -5.67 8.28 -5.45
C GLN A 172 -5.57 8.23 -3.92
N THR A 173 -4.49 8.77 -3.34
CA THR A 173 -4.33 8.89 -1.89
C THR A 173 -5.35 9.88 -1.31
N THR A 174 -5.65 10.95 -2.04
CA THR A 174 -6.68 11.93 -1.66
C THR A 174 -8.10 11.35 -1.69
N ALA A 175 -8.39 10.50 -2.68
CA ALA A 175 -9.63 9.74 -2.73
C ALA A 175 -9.72 8.73 -1.58
N ALA A 176 -8.61 8.04 -1.25
CA ALA A 176 -8.54 7.14 -0.10
C ALA A 176 -8.77 7.88 1.23
N TYR A 177 -8.17 9.06 1.41
CA TYR A 177 -8.40 9.89 2.59
C TYR A 177 -9.87 10.36 2.66
N SER A 178 -10.46 10.75 1.54
CA SER A 178 -11.88 11.12 1.47
C SER A 178 -12.81 9.94 1.81
N ALA A 179 -12.49 8.73 1.34
CA ALA A 179 -13.22 7.51 1.69
C ALA A 179 -13.08 7.16 3.18
N TYR A 180 -11.89 7.38 3.76
CA TYR A 180 -11.68 7.22 5.20
C TYR A 180 -12.55 8.19 6.01
N LYS A 181 -12.61 9.48 5.64
CA LYS A 181 -13.47 10.47 6.29
C LYS A 181 -14.93 10.03 6.30
N LYS A 182 -15.43 9.62 5.13
CA LYS A 182 -16.79 9.10 4.98
C LYS A 182 -17.05 7.87 5.85
N ALA A 183 -16.10 6.91 5.88
CA ALA A 183 -16.24 5.71 6.70
C ALA A 183 -16.23 6.00 8.21
N VAL A 184 -15.54 7.06 8.66
CA VAL A 184 -15.61 7.52 10.05
C VAL A 184 -17.00 8.10 10.35
N ASP A 185 -17.53 8.95 9.47
CA ASP A 185 -18.89 9.52 9.64
C ASP A 185 -19.96 8.42 9.69
N GLU A 186 -19.86 7.41 8.81
CA GLU A 186 -20.76 6.24 8.78
C GLU A 186 -20.65 5.39 10.05
N HIS A 187 -19.44 5.17 10.55
CA HIS A 187 -19.21 4.44 11.80
C HIS A 187 -19.78 5.19 13.02
N GLU A 188 -19.61 6.51 13.08
CA GLU A 188 -20.20 7.33 14.14
C GLU A 188 -21.73 7.30 14.10
N ALA A 189 -22.33 7.43 12.91
CA ALA A 189 -23.79 7.33 12.73
C ALA A 189 -24.32 5.94 13.15
N ALA A 190 -23.67 4.85 12.73
CA ALA A 190 -24.01 3.50 13.16
C ALA A 190 -23.87 3.33 14.68
N GLY A 191 -22.86 3.95 15.28
CA GLY A 191 -22.65 3.98 16.73
C GLY A 191 -23.78 4.66 17.48
N GLU A 192 -24.28 5.79 16.99
CA GLU A 192 -25.43 6.47 17.58
C GLU A 192 -26.73 5.65 17.46
N LEU A 193 -26.97 5.02 16.32
CA LEU A 193 -28.12 4.12 16.14
C LEU A 193 -28.04 2.92 17.10
N PHE A 194 -26.87 2.30 17.25
CA PHE A 194 -26.68 1.19 18.19
C PHE A 194 -26.84 1.62 19.65
N LYS A 195 -26.45 2.85 20.02
CA LYS A 195 -26.67 3.39 21.38
C LYS A 195 -28.15 3.53 21.72
N GLN A 196 -28.99 3.86 20.73
CA GLN A 196 -30.44 4.01 20.92
C GLN A 196 -31.12 2.67 21.21
N ASP A 197 -30.66 1.58 20.59
CA ASP A 197 -31.15 0.23 20.86
C ASP A 197 -30.01 -0.79 20.79
N LYS A 198 -29.49 -1.13 21.96
CA LYS A 198 -28.37 -2.07 22.12
C LYS A 198 -28.77 -3.53 21.95
N SER A 199 -30.07 -3.82 21.91
CA SER A 199 -30.60 -5.17 21.79
C SER A 199 -30.87 -5.58 20.34
N ASP A 200 -30.80 -4.63 19.40
CA ASP A 200 -30.99 -4.86 17.98
C ASP A 200 -29.71 -5.42 17.33
N ASP A 201 -29.73 -6.72 17.04
CA ASP A 201 -28.63 -7.44 16.38
C ASP A 201 -28.30 -6.88 14.99
N ASN A 202 -29.26 -6.28 14.27
CA ASN A 202 -28.98 -5.66 12.98
C ASN A 202 -28.11 -4.41 13.15
N ARG A 203 -28.44 -3.56 14.13
CA ARG A 203 -27.64 -2.35 14.44
C ARG A 203 -26.24 -2.70 14.92
N ARG A 204 -26.12 -3.79 15.70
CA ARG A 204 -24.80 -4.32 16.10
C ARG A 204 -23.98 -4.75 14.88
N ASN A 205 -24.59 -5.48 13.94
CA ASN A 205 -23.93 -5.93 12.72
C ASN A 205 -23.52 -4.76 11.81
N ASP A 206 -24.38 -3.75 11.68
CA ASP A 206 -24.10 -2.54 10.92
C ASP A 206 -22.92 -1.75 11.51
N LEU A 207 -22.87 -1.62 12.84
CA LEU A 207 -21.73 -0.99 13.55
C LEU A 207 -20.42 -1.75 13.28
N ILE A 208 -20.43 -3.08 13.35
CA ILE A 208 -19.24 -3.90 13.07
C ILE A 208 -18.78 -3.71 11.61
N LYS A 209 -19.72 -3.71 10.65
CA LYS A 209 -19.42 -3.51 9.23
C LYS A 209 -18.82 -2.13 8.97
N ALA A 210 -19.38 -1.09 9.60
CA ALA A 210 -18.86 0.28 9.49
C ALA A 210 -17.47 0.42 10.13
N ASP A 211 -17.21 -0.22 11.29
CA ASP A 211 -15.89 -0.20 11.92
C ASP A 211 -14.85 -0.93 11.06
N MET A 212 -15.21 -2.06 10.44
CA MET A 212 -14.32 -2.75 9.50
C MET A 212 -13.98 -1.85 8.32
N ALA A 213 -14.98 -1.24 7.66
CA ALA A 213 -14.77 -0.32 6.54
C ALA A 213 -13.86 0.85 6.92
N ARG A 214 -14.09 1.46 8.09
CA ARG A 214 -13.26 2.53 8.65
C ARG A 214 -11.81 2.08 8.83
N ARG A 215 -11.56 0.91 9.42
CA ARG A 215 -10.21 0.37 9.61
C ARG A 215 -9.51 0.07 8.29
N TYR A 216 -10.22 -0.51 7.32
CA TYR A 216 -9.66 -0.79 5.99
C TYR A 216 -9.25 0.50 5.28
N ALA A 217 -10.11 1.52 5.29
CA ALA A 217 -9.80 2.82 4.70
C ALA A 217 -8.63 3.51 5.42
N HIS A 218 -8.58 3.47 6.76
CA HIS A 218 -7.47 4.04 7.54
C HIS A 218 -6.13 3.39 7.20
N ASN A 219 -6.11 2.05 7.07
CA ASN A 219 -4.92 1.30 6.70
C ASN A 219 -4.49 1.53 5.23
N ALA A 220 -5.42 1.84 4.33
CA ALA A 220 -5.08 2.21 2.96
C ALA A 220 -4.32 3.55 2.95
N VAL A 221 -4.85 4.58 3.62
CA VAL A 221 -4.21 5.89 3.72
C VAL A 221 -2.86 5.81 4.44
N ALA A 222 -2.77 5.05 5.53
CA ALA A 222 -1.53 4.89 6.28
C ALA A 222 -0.40 4.24 5.46
N ARG A 223 -0.74 3.30 4.56
CA ARG A 223 0.22 2.67 3.65
C ARG A 223 0.77 3.68 2.64
N ASP A 224 -0.11 4.50 2.05
CA ASP A 224 0.30 5.54 1.12
C ASP A 224 1.16 6.61 1.81
N PHE A 225 0.75 7.05 3.00
CA PHE A 225 1.52 8.03 3.78
C PHE A 225 2.90 7.51 4.15
N LYS A 226 2.99 6.23 4.56
CA LYS A 226 4.27 5.58 4.84
C LYS A 226 5.18 5.59 3.62
N LYS A 227 4.63 5.26 2.45
CA LYS A 227 5.36 5.25 1.18
C LYS A 227 5.77 6.66 0.77
N ILE A 228 4.94 7.68 0.97
CA ILE A 228 5.22 9.05 0.53
C ILE A 228 6.22 9.73 1.47
N PHE A 229 5.95 9.73 2.77
CA PHE A 229 6.75 10.51 3.73
C PHE A 229 8.02 9.79 4.19
N GLY A 230 7.96 8.48 4.44
CA GLY A 230 9.13 7.72 4.92
C GLY A 230 9.82 8.35 6.14
N LEU A 231 9.03 8.78 7.14
CA LEU A 231 9.49 9.37 8.39
C LEU A 231 10.20 8.34 9.29
N ASN A 232 11.11 8.84 10.12
CA ASN A 232 11.76 8.08 11.18
C ASN A 232 11.48 8.71 12.54
N HIS A 233 11.56 7.89 13.58
CA HIS A 233 11.63 8.33 14.97
C HIS A 233 12.99 9.01 15.24
N PRO A 234 13.11 9.82 16.32
CA PRO A 234 14.37 10.48 16.68
C PRO A 234 15.56 9.54 16.89
N ASP A 235 15.30 8.27 17.22
CA ASP A 235 16.32 7.23 17.35
C ASP A 235 16.76 6.61 16.01
N GLY A 236 16.18 7.07 14.89
CA GLY A 236 16.44 6.59 13.54
C GLY A 236 15.60 5.38 13.13
N THR A 237 14.71 4.87 13.99
CA THR A 237 13.83 3.76 13.62
C THR A 237 12.72 4.23 12.67
N PRO A 238 12.45 3.53 11.55
CA PRO A 238 11.39 3.95 10.63
C PRO A 238 10.00 3.92 11.27
N TYR A 239 9.15 4.89 10.93
CA TYR A 239 7.74 4.88 11.33
C TYR A 239 7.04 3.63 10.80
N ALA A 240 6.28 2.97 11.67
CA ALA A 240 5.39 1.90 11.31
C ALA A 240 4.01 2.45 10.88
N GLU A 241 3.17 1.62 10.26
CA GLU A 241 1.83 2.03 9.84
C GLU A 241 0.96 2.56 10.99
N LYS A 242 1.19 2.09 12.23
CA LYS A 242 0.48 2.60 13.41
C LYS A 242 0.76 4.09 13.67
N ASP A 243 2.00 4.53 13.43
CA ASP A 243 2.42 5.91 13.71
C ASP A 243 1.76 6.84 12.69
N TYR A 244 1.68 6.41 11.42
CA TYR A 244 0.92 7.13 10.39
C TYR A 244 -0.59 7.14 10.66
N ARG A 245 -1.14 6.06 11.22
CA ARG A 245 -2.57 6.04 11.60
C ARG A 245 -2.89 7.11 12.64
N GLU A 246 -2.03 7.28 13.65
CA GLU A 246 -2.18 8.34 14.66
C GLU A 246 -2.11 9.73 14.02
N LEU A 247 -1.11 9.96 13.16
CA LEU A 247 -0.99 11.22 12.40
C LEU A 247 -2.25 11.53 11.58
N ILE A 248 -2.79 10.54 10.86
CA ILE A 248 -4.00 10.69 10.04
C ILE A 248 -5.24 10.97 10.91
N ALA A 249 -5.31 10.39 12.12
CA ALA A 249 -6.40 10.68 13.05
C ALA A 249 -6.34 12.12 13.57
N GLU A 250 -5.15 12.64 13.88
CA GLU A 250 -4.94 14.05 14.27
C GLU A 250 -5.29 15.03 13.12
N MET A 251 -4.97 14.66 11.87
CA MET A 251 -5.41 15.42 10.69
C MET A 251 -6.94 15.48 10.60
N LEU A 252 -7.63 14.35 10.83
CA LEU A 252 -9.09 14.30 10.77
C LEU A 252 -9.73 15.19 11.83
N VAL A 253 -9.19 15.19 13.06
CA VAL A 253 -9.66 16.06 14.15
C VAL A 253 -9.52 17.52 13.74
N THR A 254 -8.36 17.91 13.20
CA THR A 254 -8.11 19.27 12.74
C THR A 254 -9.03 19.68 11.59
N ASP A 255 -9.23 18.80 10.61
CA ASP A 255 -10.15 19.01 9.48
C ASP A 255 -11.59 19.28 9.93
N ARG A 256 -12.04 18.59 10.98
CA ARG A 256 -13.39 18.77 11.55
C ARG A 256 -13.52 20.06 12.34
N GLN A 257 -12.48 20.46 13.08
CA GLN A 257 -12.44 21.72 13.83
C GLN A 257 -12.47 22.94 12.90
N ASN A 258 -11.85 22.87 11.72
CA ASN A 258 -11.85 23.98 10.75
C ASN A 258 -13.16 24.08 9.91
N LYS A 259 -14.07 23.10 10.01
CA LYS A 259 -15.37 23.10 9.31
C LYS A 259 -16.53 23.61 10.17
N GLN A 260 -16.30 23.81 11.46
CA GLN A 260 -17.24 24.38 12.43
C GLN A 260 -17.00 25.88 12.58
#